data_AF-A0A6A4HCN8-F1
#
_entry.id   AF-A0A6A4HCN8-F1
#
_cell.length_a   1.000
_cell.length_b   1.000
_cell.length_c   1.000
_cell.angle_alpha   90.00
_cell.angle_beta   90.00
_cell.angle_gamma   90.00
#
_symmetry.space_group_name_H-M   'P 1'
#
loop_
_entity.id
_entity.type
_entity.pdbx_description
1 polymer ?
#
loop_
_entity_poly.entity_id
_entity_poly.type
_entity_poly.pdbx_seq_one_letter_code
_entity_poly.pdbx_strand_id
1 'polypeptide(L)' 'HTGEYLAEKVAECLKDYGLATTILSMAMDNASNNNTLLRELPHLLPSDANVGTHYQIHCF' A
#
# COMPACT_ATOMS: atom_id res chain seq x y z
N HIS A 1 3.63 -10.96 -11.74
CA HIS A 1 2.30 -11.47 -11.38
C HIS A 1 1.92 -11.25 -9.91
N THR A 2 2.44 -10.25 -9.18
CA THR A 2 2.27 -10.26 -7.71
C THR A 2 2.05 -8.89 -7.07
N GLY A 3 2.53 -7.78 -7.63
CA GLY A 3 2.40 -6.46 -6.99
C GLY A 3 1.00 -5.81 -7.10
N GLU A 4 0.40 -5.84 -8.29
CA GLU A 4 -0.97 -5.33 -8.52
C GLU A 4 -2.01 -6.08 -7.67
N TYR A 5 -1.95 -7.40 -7.68
CA TYR A 5 -2.80 -8.25 -6.84
C TYR A 5 -2.61 -7.97 -5.35
N LEU A 6 -1.37 -7.74 -4.90
CA LEU A 6 -1.11 -7.34 -3.51
C LEU A 6 -1.74 -5.97 -3.20
N ALA A 7 -1.67 -5.00 -4.12
CA ALA A 7 -2.32 -3.70 -3.94
C ALA A 7 -3.84 -3.83 -3.82
N GLU A 8 -4.47 -4.67 -4.66
CA GLU A 8 -5.91 -4.97 -4.58
C GLU A 8 -6.29 -5.57 -3.23
N LYS A 9 -5.57 -6.59 -2.76
CA LYS A 9 -5.87 -7.25 -1.48
C LYS A 9 -5.60 -6.37 -0.28
N VAL A 10 -4.55 -5.55 -0.31
CA VAL A 10 -4.30 -4.57 0.75
C VAL A 10 -5.39 -3.50 0.76
N ALA A 11 -5.81 -2.99 -0.40
CA ALA A 11 -6.90 -2.02 -0.48
C ALA A 11 -8.23 -2.58 0.01
N GLU A 12 -8.55 -3.84 -0.31
CA GLU A 12 -9.73 -4.57 0.18
C GLU A 12 -9.71 -4.61 1.72
N CYS A 13 -8.64 -5.12 2.32
CA CYS A 13 -8.53 -5.16 3.79
C CYS A 13 -8.64 -3.78 4.43
N LEU A 14 -7.95 -2.76 3.90
CA LEU A 14 -8.01 -1.41 4.44
C LEU A 14 -9.42 -0.82 4.41
N LYS A 15 -10.21 -1.12 3.37
CA LYS A 15 -11.61 -0.69 3.28
C LYS A 15 -12.49 -1.45 4.28
N ASP A 16 -12.32 -2.77 4.36
CA ASP A 16 -13.12 -3.63 5.23
C ASP A 16 -12.95 -3.26 6.72
N TYR A 17 -11.75 -2.84 7.12
CA TYR A 17 -11.48 -2.38 8.48
C TYR A 17 -11.70 -0.88 8.70
N GLY A 18 -12.15 -0.12 7.69
CA GLY A 18 -12.35 1.34 7.81
C GLY A 18 -11.05 2.15 7.98
N LEU A 19 -9.92 1.60 7.55
CA LEU A 19 -8.57 2.18 7.68
C LEU A 19 -8.08 2.88 6.41
N ALA A 20 -8.87 2.89 5.34
CA ALA A 20 -8.46 3.38 4.02
C ALA A 20 -7.89 4.81 4.00
N THR A 21 -8.32 5.69 4.93
CA THR A 21 -7.81 7.07 5.06
C THR A 21 -6.85 7.27 6.22
N THR A 22 -6.64 6.24 7.05
CA THR A 22 -5.85 6.32 8.30
C THR A 22 -4.53 5.57 8.16
N ILE A 23 -3.82 5.84 7.07
CA ILE A 23 -2.53 5.21 6.74
C ILE A 23 -1.44 6.25 7.01
N LEU A 24 -0.41 5.87 7.77
CA LEU A 24 0.72 6.75 8.09
C LEU A 24 1.97 6.40 7.27
N SER A 25 2.28 5.10 7.15
CA SER A 25 3.48 4.60 6.48
C SER A 25 3.36 3.11 6.18
N MET A 26 4.20 2.59 5.28
CA MET A 26 4.27 1.17 4.93
C MET A 26 5.69 0.63 5.11
N ALA A 27 5.86 -0.43 5.90
CA ALA A 27 7.13 -1.13 6.08
C ALA A 27 7.07 -2.50 5.40
N MET A 28 8.03 -2.81 4.52
CA MET A 28 8.02 -4.02 3.70
C MET A 28 9.45 -4.49 3.42
N ASP A 29 9.62 -5.75 2.98
CA ASP A 29 10.93 -6.25 2.56
C ASP A 29 11.37 -5.65 1.20
N ASN A 30 12.56 -6.04 0.75
CA ASN A 30 13.17 -5.54 -0.50
C ASN A 30 12.66 -6.24 -1.76
N ALA A 31 11.55 -6.99 -1.68
CA ALA A 31 11.01 -7.66 -2.85
C ALA A 31 10.48 -6.63 -3.86
N SER A 32 10.83 -6.81 -5.15
CA SER A 32 10.54 -5.84 -6.21
C SER A 32 9.04 -5.66 -6.49
N ASN A 33 8.21 -6.63 -6.11
CA ASN A 33 6.75 -6.52 -6.18
C ASN A 33 6.18 -5.48 -5.19
N ASN A 34 6.86 -5.18 -4.09
CA ASN A 34 6.46 -4.13 -3.14
C ASN A 34 6.53 -2.74 -3.79
N ASN A 35 7.44 -2.54 -4.74
CA ASN A 35 7.53 -1.30 -5.52
C ASN A 35 6.27 -1.12 -6.38
N THR A 36 5.80 -2.19 -7.02
CA THR A 36 4.54 -2.17 -7.77
C THR A 36 3.36 -1.94 -6.82
N LEU A 37 3.29 -2.61 -5.68
CA LEU A 37 2.23 -2.38 -4.70
C LEU A 37 2.15 -0.91 -4.26
N LEU A 38 3.30 -0.27 -3.93
CA LEU A 38 3.32 1.13 -3.52
C LEU A 38 2.87 2.10 -4.61
N ARG A 39 3.11 1.75 -5.87
CA ARG A 39 2.67 2.55 -7.01
C ARG A 39 1.18 2.42 -7.25
N GLU A 40 0.62 1.21 -7.14
CA GLU A 40 -0.78 0.94 -7.47
C GLU A 40 -1.75 1.26 -6.32
N LEU A 41 -1.34 1.05 -5.07
CA LEU A 41 -2.22 1.21 -3.90
C LEU A 41 -2.89 2.60 -3.78
N PRO A 42 -2.21 3.74 -4.03
CA PRO A 42 -2.85 5.05 -4.00
C PRO A 42 -4.00 5.21 -5.00
N HIS A 43 -3.98 4.48 -6.12
CA HIS A 43 -5.05 4.52 -7.12
C HIS A 43 -6.30 3.73 -6.69
N LEU A 44 -6.17 2.85 -5.70
CA LEU A 44 -7.25 1.99 -5.20
C LEU A 44 -7.92 2.53 -3.93
N LEU A 45 -7.36 3.58 -3.34
CA LEU A 45 -7.83 4.21 -2.11
C LEU A 45 -8.56 5.53 -2.38
N PRO A 46 -9.38 6.03 -1.44
CA PRO A 46 -10.02 7.33 -1.55
C PRO A 46 -9.01 8.45 -1.83
N SER A 47 -9.42 9.50 -2.55
CA SER A 47 -8.53 10.61 -2.95
C SER A 47 -7.97 11.41 -1.77
N ASP A 48 -8.59 11.33 -0.60
CA ASP A 48 -8.17 11.94 0.66
C ASP A 48 -7.32 11.00 1.55
N ALA A 49 -7.06 9.77 1.08
CA ALA A 49 -6.19 8.86 1.79
C ALA A 49 -4.74 9.36 1.76
N ASN A 50 -4.13 9.48 2.94
CA ASN A 50 -2.72 9.79 3.09
C ASN A 50 -1.86 8.54 2.82
N VAL A 51 -1.83 8.08 1.57
CA VAL A 51 -1.01 6.95 1.14
C VAL A 51 0.34 7.48 0.67
N GLY A 52 1.17 7.88 1.63
CA GLY A 52 2.49 8.47 1.37
C GLY A 52 3.61 7.43 1.39
N THR A 53 4.42 7.38 0.33
CA THR A 53 5.72 6.68 0.27
C THR A 53 6.80 7.34 1.15
N HIS A 54 6.45 8.26 2.05
CA HIS A 54 7.42 9.06 2.78
C HIS A 54 8.40 8.24 3.62
N TYR A 55 8.01 7.03 4.03
CA TYR A 55 8.90 6.10 4.72
C TYR A 55 8.70 4.67 4.20
N GLN A 56 9.47 4.29 3.17
CA GLN A 56 9.70 2.88 2.86
C GLN A 56 10.85 2.39 3.75
N ILE A 57 10.52 1.59 4.75
CA ILE A 57 11.53 0.92 5.57
C ILE A 57 11.88 -0.38 4.86
N HIS A 58 13.10 -0.44 4.33
CA HIS A 58 13.69 -1.62 3.71
C HIS A 58 14.25 -2.54 4.80
N CYS A 59 13.59 -3.66 5.06
CA CYS A 59 14.12 -4.69 5.97
C CYS A 59 15.27 -5.47 5.29
N PHE A 60 16.33 -5.77 6.05
CA PHE A 60 17.51 -6.51 5.60
C PHE A 60 17.28 -8.02 5.54
#